data_AF-A0A5J4PR31-F1
#
_entry.id   AF-A0A5J4PR31-F1
#
_cell.length_a   1.000
_cell.length_b   1.000
_cell.length_c   1.000
_cell.angle_alpha   90.00
_cell.angle_beta   90.00
_cell.angle_gamma   90.00
#
_symmetry.space_group_name_H-M   'P 1'
#
loop_
_entity.id
_entity.type
_entity.pdbx_description
1 polymer ?
#
loop_
_entity_poly.entity_id
_entity_poly.type
_entity_poly.pdbx_seq_one_letter_code
_entity_poly.pdbx_strand_id
1 'polypeptide(L)' 'AAKSVPSVPSVACSTAEALAWDATFQNMNDPSGRAVKGVHEEAY' A
#
# COMPACT_ATOMS: atom_id res chain seq x y z
N ALA A 1 -3.28 -19.84 -16.56
CA ALA A 1 -2.32 -19.06 -15.76
C ALA A 1 -2.81 -17.62 -15.66
N ALA A 2 -2.72 -16.99 -14.49
CA ALA A 2 -3.15 -15.60 -14.30
C ALA A 2 -2.26 -14.63 -15.10
N LYS A 3 -2.85 -13.65 -15.78
CA LYS A 3 -2.12 -12.59 -16.47
C LYS A 3 -1.40 -11.73 -15.43
N SER A 4 -0.13 -12.03 -15.19
CA SER A 4 0.70 -11.26 -14.25
C SER A 4 1.34 -10.10 -14.98
N VAL A 5 1.48 -8.97 -14.29
CA VAL A 5 2.21 -7.82 -14.83
C VAL A 5 3.69 -8.20 -14.92
N PRO A 6 4.40 -7.88 -16.02
CA PRO A 6 5.83 -8.12 -16.13
C PRO A 6 6.58 -7.49 -14.94
N SER A 7 7.49 -8.26 -14.34
CA SER A 7 8.27 -7.79 -13.19
C SER A 7 9.25 -6.71 -13.64
N VAL A 8 9.20 -5.56 -12.96
CA VAL A 8 10.13 -4.44 -13.07
C VAL A 8 10.55 -4.03 -11.65
N PRO A 9 11.67 -3.32 -11.46
CA PRO A 9 12.03 -2.80 -10.15
C PRO A 9 10.86 -2.03 -9.53
N SER A 10 10.52 -2.35 -8.29
CA SER A 10 9.41 -1.75 -7.56
C SER A 10 9.89 -1.25 -6.20
N VAL A 11 9.11 -0.35 -5.61
CA VAL A 11 9.31 0.16 -4.26
C VAL A 11 8.21 -0.42 -3.40
N ALA A 12 8.60 -1.04 -2.28
CA ALA A 12 7.61 -1.58 -1.35
C ALA A 12 6.88 -0.43 -0.64
N CYS A 13 5.57 -0.56 -0.49
CA CYS A 13 4.69 0.45 0.10
C CYS A 13 4.99 0.77 1.57
N SER A 14 5.78 -0.04 2.28
CA SER A 14 6.21 0.19 3.67
C SER A 14 7.55 0.93 3.81
N THR A 15 8.19 1.29 2.69
CA THR A 15 9.49 2.01 2.72
C THR A 15 9.30 3.49 2.99
N ALA A 16 10.33 4.14 3.55
CA ALA A 16 10.32 5.57 3.78
C ALA A 16 10.15 6.35 2.46
N GLU A 17 10.73 5.83 1.39
CA GLU A 17 10.62 6.36 0.03
C GLU A 17 9.16 6.36 -0.45
N ALA A 18 8.42 5.26 -0.26
CA ALA A 18 7.01 5.20 -0.62
C ALA A 18 6.14 6.16 0.20
N LEU A 19 6.41 6.28 1.51
CA LEU A 19 5.69 7.20 2.40
C LEU A 19 5.93 8.67 2.06
N ALA A 20 7.08 9.01 1.47
CA ALA A 20 7.40 10.37 1.06
C ALA A 20 6.78 10.79 -0.28
N TRP A 21 6.23 9.85 -1.06
CA TRP A 21 5.63 10.15 -2.37
C TRP A 21 4.27 10.84 -2.28
N ASP A 22 3.52 10.58 -1.20
CA ASP A 22 2.20 11.15 -1.02
C ASP A 22 1.91 11.48 0.46
N ALA A 23 1.47 12.71 0.71
CA ALA A 23 1.23 13.22 2.06
C ALA A 23 0.04 12.53 2.75
N THR A 24 -0.95 12.07 1.98
CA THR A 24 -2.08 11.31 2.56
C THR A 24 -1.61 9.91 2.96
N PHE A 25 -0.79 9.27 2.12
CA PHE A 25 -0.22 7.96 2.37
C PHE A 25 0.77 7.95 3.55
N GLN A 26 1.56 9.01 3.72
CA GLN A 26 2.48 9.17 4.86
C GLN A 26 1.78 8.96 6.21
N ASN A 27 0.51 9.38 6.32
CA ASN A 27 -0.29 9.31 7.55
C ASN A 27 -1.10 8.01 7.70
N MET A 28 -0.99 7.09 6.74
CA MET A 28 -1.79 5.84 6.67
C MET A 28 -0.94 4.57 6.83
N ASN A 29 0.27 4.68 7.39
CA ASN A 29 1.12 3.53 7.67
C ASN A 29 0.58 2.72 8.87
N ASP A 30 -0.38 1.83 8.61
CA ASP A 30 -0.88 0.87 9.60
C ASP A 30 0.01 -0.40 9.61
N PRO A 31 0.81 -0.63 10.67
CA PRO A 31 1.69 -1.79 10.75
C PRO A 31 0.94 -3.12 10.93
N SER A 32 -0.39 -3.09 11.14
CA SER A 32 -1.18 -4.30 11.32
C SER A 32 -1.52 -5.03 10.01
N GLY A 33 -1.37 -4.37 8.86
CA GLY A 33 -1.69 -4.93 7.55
C GLY A 33 -3.18 -5.23 7.34
N ARG A 34 -4.06 -4.76 8.23
CA ARG A 34 -5.51 -4.93 8.11
C ARG A 34 -6.09 -3.93 7.10
N ALA A 35 -7.25 -4.28 6.58
CA ALA A 35 -8.03 -3.39 5.72
C ALA A 35 -8.36 -2.08 6.46
N VAL A 36 -7.99 -0.96 5.86
CA VAL A 36 -8.22 0.38 6.41
C VAL A 36 -9.69 0.76 6.27
N LYS A 37 -10.36 1.00 7.42
CA LYS A 37 -11.75 1.45 7.48
C LYS A 37 -11.93 2.78 6.75
N GLY A 38 -12.87 2.83 5.81
CA GLY A 38 -13.14 4.01 4.99
C GLY A 38 -12.34 4.08 3.69
N VAL A 39 -11.37 3.19 3.47
CA VAL A 39 -10.71 2.96 2.17
C VAL A 39 -11.21 1.65 1.55
N HIS A 40 -11.31 0.60 2.36
CA HIS A 40 -11.77 -0.71 1.93
C HIS A 40 -13.22 -0.92 2.34
N GLU A 41 -14.03 -1.42 1.40
CA GLU A 41 -15.44 -1.77 1.64
C GLU A 41 -15.59 -2.85 2.73
N GLU A 42 -14.66 -3.81 2.79
CA GLU A 42 -14.64 -4.90 3.75
C GLU A 42 -13.51 -4.73 4.77
N ALA A 43 -13.62 -3.70 5.62
CA ALA A 43 -12.71 -3.48 6.75
C ALA A 43 -13.33 -3.93 8.07
N TYR A 44 -13.20 -5.22 8.41
CA TYR A 44 -13.65 -5.81 9.67
C TYR A 44 -12.69 -6.90 10.18
#